data_AF-A0A2M7TJK7-F1
#
_entry.id   AF-A0A2M7TJK7-F1
#
_cell.length_a   1.000
_cell.length_b   1.000
_cell.length_c   1.000
_cell.angle_alpha   90.00
_cell.angle_beta   90.00
_cell.angle_gamma   90.00
#
_symmetry.space_group_name_H-M   'P 1'
#
loop_
_entity.id
_entity.type
_entity.pdbx_description
1 polymer ?
#
loop_
_entity_poly.entity_id
_entity_poly.type
_entity_poly.pdbx_seq_one_letter_code
_entity_poly.pdbx_strand_id
1 'polypeptide(L)'
;MANYFKAGGDRQGVVDLRKISRPKPSSDAKDKPRLAGAPSLTKSSAAEKFLKSSAGDYSRFKHSPKKGRQGILVFLIALLILLIGAAVAGFVFFGPKGGSADSVKVSLATAKSVASGEELGLELTYENIDQVPLKEIEVIFEYPEGFFFERSNLKPTG
;
A
#
# COMPACT_ATOMS: atom_id res chain seq x y z
N MET A 1 39.49 -4.81 36.87
CA MET A 1 40.39 -5.74 37.59
C MET A 1 41.22 -6.51 36.57
N ALA A 2 42.40 -6.97 36.99
CA ALA A 2 43.61 -7.23 36.21
C ALA A 2 43.57 -8.31 35.12
N ASN A 3 44.44 -8.10 34.12
CA ASN A 3 45.02 -9.07 33.19
C ASN A 3 45.62 -10.28 33.89
N TYR A 4 45.60 -11.46 33.25
CA TYR A 4 46.74 -12.36 33.25
C TYR A 4 46.87 -13.12 31.93
N PHE A 5 47.91 -12.74 31.20
CA PHE A 5 48.56 -13.53 30.15
C PHE A 5 49.45 -14.56 30.85
N LYS A 6 49.44 -15.84 30.45
CA LYS A 6 50.54 -16.75 30.77
C LYS A 6 50.75 -17.81 29.69
N ALA A 7 52.00 -17.91 29.29
CA ALA A 7 52.58 -18.63 28.17
C ALA A 7 53.12 -20.02 28.55
N GLY A 8 53.45 -20.80 27.52
CA GLY A 8 54.40 -21.92 27.55
C GLY A 8 53.80 -23.22 28.09
N GLY A 9 54.07 -24.38 27.53
CA GLY A 9 55.19 -24.82 26.73
C GLY A 9 55.40 -26.30 27.06
N ASP A 10 55.57 -27.13 26.04
CA ASP A 10 55.80 -28.58 26.06
C ASP A 10 56.66 -29.05 27.23
N ARG A 11 56.31 -30.20 27.85
CA ARG A 11 57.21 -31.35 28.14
C ARG A 11 56.44 -32.66 28.40
N GLN A 12 56.56 -33.57 27.43
CA GLN A 12 56.99 -34.97 27.58
C GLN A 12 56.40 -35.82 28.71
N GLY A 13 55.41 -36.65 28.36
CA GLY A 13 55.10 -37.89 29.07
C GLY A 13 55.83 -39.06 28.40
N VAL A 14 56.71 -39.71 29.15
CA VAL A 14 57.52 -40.87 28.76
C VAL A 14 56.59 -42.06 28.49
N VAL A 15 56.58 -42.58 27.25
CA VAL A 15 55.78 -43.75 26.88
C VAL A 15 56.55 -45.01 27.25
N ASP A 16 55.97 -45.80 28.16
CA ASP A 16 56.47 -47.11 28.59
C ASP A 16 56.40 -48.12 27.42
N LEU A 17 57.55 -48.42 26.84
CA LEU A 17 57.70 -49.25 25.62
C LEU A 17 57.40 -50.75 25.85
N ARG A 18 57.02 -51.17 27.07
CA ARG A 18 56.74 -52.57 27.41
C ARG A 18 55.27 -53.01 27.26
N LYS A 19 54.41 -52.18 26.64
CA LYS A 19 53.00 -52.49 26.37
C LYS A 19 52.61 -52.49 24.88
N ILE A 20 53.55 -52.74 23.98
CA ILE A 20 53.23 -52.94 22.56
C ILE A 20 52.96 -54.43 22.34
N SER A 21 51.74 -54.86 22.69
CA SER A 21 51.20 -56.16 22.28
C SER A 21 51.23 -56.22 20.76
N ARG A 22 51.95 -57.19 20.19
CA ARG A 22 52.07 -57.37 18.75
C ARG A 22 50.68 -57.72 18.19
N PRO A 23 50.08 -56.92 17.29
CA PRO A 23 48.90 -57.38 16.57
C PRO A 23 49.31 -58.57 15.69
N LYS A 24 48.53 -59.66 15.81
CA LYS A 24 48.63 -60.88 15.01
C LYS A 24 48.52 -60.51 13.52
N PRO A 25 49.32 -61.08 12.61
CA PRO A 25 49.29 -60.71 11.20
C PRO A 25 47.92 -61.08 10.61
N SER A 26 47.11 -60.07 10.26
CA SER A 26 45.89 -60.27 9.49
C SER A 26 46.26 -60.68 8.07
N SER A 27 45.72 -61.80 7.64
CA SER A 27 45.96 -62.49 6.38
C SER A 27 45.35 -61.79 5.16
N ASP A 28 45.09 -60.49 5.23
CA ASP A 28 44.35 -59.72 4.22
C ASP A 28 45.26 -58.74 3.44
N ALA A 29 46.54 -59.08 3.34
CA ALA A 29 47.54 -58.33 2.57
C ALA A 29 47.62 -58.76 1.09
N LYS A 30 46.47 -59.03 0.47
CA LYS A 30 46.34 -59.24 -0.98
C LYS A 30 45.00 -58.69 -1.46
N ASP A 31 44.90 -57.37 -1.54
CA ASP A 31 44.12 -56.69 -2.59
C ASP A 31 44.44 -55.20 -2.54
N LYS A 32 45.46 -54.81 -3.31
CA LYS A 32 45.67 -53.40 -3.65
C LYS A 32 44.73 -53.09 -4.83
N PRO A 33 43.68 -52.26 -4.68
CA PRO A 33 43.01 -51.73 -5.86
C PRO A 33 44.03 -50.84 -6.58
N ARG A 34 44.50 -51.33 -7.73
CA ARG A 34 45.21 -50.52 -8.72
C ARG A 34 44.32 -49.30 -9.00
N LEU A 35 44.85 -48.09 -8.89
CA LEU A 35 44.20 -46.89 -9.42
C LEU A 35 44.09 -47.06 -10.95
N ALA A 36 43.01 -47.68 -11.38
CA ALA A 36 42.65 -47.83 -12.78
C ALA A 36 41.70 -46.67 -13.14
N GLY A 37 42.18 -45.80 -14.03
CA GLY A 37 41.34 -44.91 -14.83
C GLY A 37 40.72 -43.72 -14.07
N ALA A 38 41.26 -42.53 -14.31
CA ALA A 38 40.42 -41.34 -14.21
C ALA A 38 39.23 -41.53 -15.18
N PRO A 39 37.97 -41.42 -14.74
CA PRO A 39 36.83 -41.57 -15.63
C PRO A 39 36.87 -40.44 -16.67
N SER A 40 37.03 -40.79 -17.94
CA SER A 40 36.88 -39.83 -19.02
C SER A 40 35.46 -39.26 -18.96
N LEU A 41 35.35 -37.99 -18.60
CA LEU A 41 34.10 -37.23 -18.61
C LEU A 41 33.59 -37.17 -20.04
N THR A 42 32.85 -38.19 -20.47
CA THR A 42 32.06 -38.11 -21.69
C THR A 42 31.01 -37.04 -21.44
N LYS A 43 31.23 -35.85 -22.01
CA LYS A 43 30.38 -34.66 -21.85
C LYS A 43 28.89 -34.97 -22.07
N SER A 44 28.60 -35.99 -22.88
CA SER A 44 27.25 -36.50 -23.15
C SER A 44 26.54 -37.09 -21.92
N SER A 45 27.22 -37.89 -21.10
CA SER A 45 26.58 -38.54 -19.93
C SER A 45 26.40 -37.58 -18.75
N ALA A 46 27.28 -36.60 -18.64
CA ALA A 46 27.12 -35.48 -17.71
C ALA A 46 25.94 -34.61 -18.14
N ALA A 47 25.88 -34.19 -19.40
CA ALA A 47 24.79 -33.37 -19.94
C ALA A 47 23.43 -34.06 -19.80
N GLU A 48 23.33 -35.35 -20.08
CA GLU A 48 22.08 -36.11 -19.95
C GLU A 48 21.63 -36.23 -18.48
N LYS A 49 22.57 -36.40 -17.54
CA LYS A 49 22.27 -36.36 -16.10
C LYS A 49 21.83 -34.97 -15.63
N PHE A 50 22.42 -33.89 -16.14
CA PHE A 50 22.02 -32.52 -15.82
C PHE A 50 20.64 -32.17 -16.38
N LEU A 51 20.33 -32.59 -17.62
CA LEU A 51 19.01 -32.39 -18.23
C LEU A 51 17.92 -33.16 -17.48
N LYS A 52 18.19 -34.41 -17.08
CA LYS A 52 17.27 -35.23 -16.30
C LYS A 52 17.10 -34.71 -14.85
N SER A 53 18.15 -34.13 -14.27
CA SER A 53 18.10 -33.46 -12.97
C SER A 53 17.32 -32.15 -13.00
N SER A 54 17.44 -31.36 -14.07
CA SER A 54 16.70 -30.10 -14.20
C SER A 54 15.20 -30.33 -14.44
N ALA A 55 14.84 -31.36 -15.20
CA ALA A 55 13.44 -31.63 -15.55
C ALA A 55 12.54 -32.02 -14.35
N GLY A 56 13.13 -32.50 -13.25
CA GLY A 56 12.38 -33.00 -12.08
C GLY A 56 12.27 -32.03 -10.90
N ASP A 57 12.97 -30.90 -10.91
CA ASP A 57 13.18 -30.10 -9.69
C ASP A 57 12.18 -28.95 -9.50
N TYR A 58 11.40 -28.61 -10.53
CA TYR A 58 10.31 -27.64 -10.43
C TYR A 58 9.09 -28.20 -9.67
N SER A 59 9.03 -29.53 -9.47
CA SER A 59 7.88 -30.21 -8.84
C SER A 59 8.01 -30.35 -7.32
N ARG A 60 9.05 -29.79 -6.69
CA ARG A 60 9.27 -29.86 -5.24
C ARG A 60 9.17 -28.53 -4.52
N PHE A 61 8.35 -27.60 -5.01
CA PHE A 61 7.79 -26.55 -4.17
C PHE A 61 6.78 -27.16 -3.19
N LYS A 62 7.29 -27.82 -2.15
CA LYS A 62 6.50 -28.23 -0.99
C LYS A 62 6.09 -26.94 -0.26
N HIS A 63 5.00 -26.34 -0.72
CA HIS A 63 4.32 -25.29 0.03
C HIS A 63 3.80 -25.92 1.32
N SER A 64 4.56 -25.79 2.41
CA SER A 64 3.96 -25.87 3.73
C SER A 64 3.20 -24.56 3.93
N PRO A 65 1.85 -24.52 3.86
CA PRO A 65 1.13 -23.32 4.23
C PRO A 65 1.46 -23.05 5.70
N LYS A 66 2.26 -22.03 5.98
CA LYS A 66 2.42 -21.52 7.35
C LYS A 66 1.08 -20.85 7.69
N LYS A 67 0.14 -21.69 8.13
CA LYS A 67 -1.29 -21.45 8.34
C LYS A 67 -1.58 -20.18 9.17
N GLY A 68 -0.62 -19.74 10.00
CA GLY A 68 -0.71 -18.50 10.77
C GLY A 68 -0.46 -17.20 9.98
N ARG A 69 0.51 -17.17 9.06
CA ARG A 69 0.84 -15.94 8.30
C ARG A 69 -0.12 -15.67 7.15
N GLN A 70 -0.64 -16.72 6.53
CA GLN A 70 -1.64 -16.61 5.46
C GLN A 70 -2.98 -16.13 6.01
N GLY A 71 -3.40 -16.57 7.21
CA GLY A 71 -4.60 -16.06 7.87
C GLY A 71 -4.49 -14.57 8.21
N ILE A 72 -3.33 -14.12 8.70
CA ILE A 72 -3.06 -12.70 8.97
C ILE A 72 -3.09 -11.89 7.67
N LEU A 73 -2.48 -12.38 6.59
CA LEU A 73 -2.50 -11.69 5.30
C LEU A 73 -3.92 -11.57 4.73
N VAL A 74 -4.71 -12.66 4.79
CA VAL A 74 -6.12 -12.63 4.33
C VAL A 74 -6.95 -11.69 5.19
N PHE A 75 -6.74 -11.67 6.52
CA PHE A 75 -7.39 -10.73 7.42
C PHE A 75 -7.02 -9.28 7.10
N LEU A 76 -5.74 -8.98 6.86
CA LEU A 76 -5.28 -7.64 6.48
C LEU A 76 -5.87 -7.18 5.14
N ILE A 77 -5.96 -8.08 4.16
CA ILE A 77 -6.58 -7.77 2.87
C ILE A 77 -8.08 -7.52 3.03
N ALA A 78 -8.78 -8.34 3.83
CA ALA A 78 -10.19 -8.13 4.12
C ALA A 78 -10.44 -6.81 4.87
N LEU A 79 -9.59 -6.46 5.84
CA LEU A 79 -9.64 -5.20 6.56
C LEU A 79 -9.40 -4.01 5.63
N LEU A 80 -8.43 -4.12 4.71
CA LEU A 80 -8.14 -3.07 3.74
C LEU A 80 -9.33 -2.82 2.80
N ILE A 81 -9.96 -3.88 2.29
CA ILE A 81 -11.16 -3.76 1.44
C ILE A 81 -12.30 -3.10 2.22
N LEU A 82 -12.49 -3.49 3.48
CA LEU A 82 -13.51 -2.90 4.35
C LEU A 82 -13.24 -1.40 4.62
N LEU A 83 -11.99 -1.01 4.86
CA LEU A 83 -11.61 0.39 5.02
C LEU A 83 -11.83 1.21 3.75
N ILE A 84 -11.47 0.67 2.58
CA ILE A 84 -11.72 1.33 1.30
C ILE A 84 -13.23 1.48 1.08
N GLY A 85 -14.01 0.44 1.33
CA GLY A 85 -15.47 0.49 1.22
C GLY A 85 -16.09 1.52 2.15
N ALA A 86 -15.65 1.58 3.40
CA ALA A 86 -16.10 2.58 4.37
C ALA A 86 -15.70 4.01 3.96
N ALA A 87 -14.49 4.20 3.43
CA ALA A 87 -14.03 5.49 2.94
C ALA A 87 -14.85 5.97 1.73
N VAL A 88 -15.13 5.09 0.77
CA VAL A 88 -15.98 5.40 -0.39
C VAL A 88 -17.41 5.70 0.06
N ALA A 89 -17.99 4.88 0.94
CA ALA A 89 -19.32 5.12 1.47
C ALA A 89 -19.40 6.45 2.24
N GLY A 90 -18.41 6.74 3.07
CA GLY A 90 -18.28 8.01 3.77
C GLY A 90 -18.18 9.19 2.79
N PHE A 91 -17.37 9.07 1.76
CA PHE A 91 -17.25 10.10 0.72
C PHE A 91 -18.55 10.28 -0.08
N VAL A 92 -19.34 9.23 -0.32
CA VAL A 92 -20.63 9.37 -1.02
C VAL A 92 -21.69 10.02 -0.11
N PHE A 93 -21.73 9.69 1.17
CA PHE A 93 -22.71 10.25 2.10
C PHE A 93 -22.38 11.68 2.56
N PHE A 94 -21.11 11.92 2.88
CA PHE A 94 -20.60 13.17 3.47
C PHE A 94 -19.76 14.02 2.49
N GLY A 95 -19.50 13.52 1.28
CA GLY A 95 -18.79 14.29 0.27
C GLY A 95 -19.60 15.50 -0.18
N PRO A 96 -18.90 16.50 -0.75
CA PRO A 96 -19.54 17.70 -1.26
C PRO A 96 -20.53 17.31 -2.36
N LYS A 97 -21.82 17.47 -2.07
CA LYS A 97 -22.86 17.44 -3.09
C LYS A 97 -22.63 18.72 -3.90
N GLY A 98 -22.16 18.57 -5.14
CA GLY A 98 -21.80 19.72 -5.98
C GLY A 98 -22.93 20.73 -6.05
N GLY A 99 -22.57 22.02 -6.02
CA GLY A 99 -23.51 23.15 -6.00
C GLY A 99 -24.47 23.05 -7.18
N SER A 100 -25.73 22.78 -6.87
CA SER A 100 -26.81 22.74 -7.85
C SER A 100 -27.16 24.18 -8.24
N ALA A 101 -27.60 24.38 -9.48
CA ALA A 101 -28.12 25.68 -9.93
C ALA A 101 -29.30 26.20 -9.08
N ASP A 102 -29.88 25.34 -8.22
CA ASP A 102 -30.92 25.66 -7.25
C ASP A 102 -30.40 26.06 -5.86
N SER A 103 -29.09 26.22 -5.65
CA SER A 103 -28.53 26.54 -4.32
C SER A 103 -29.03 27.87 -3.72
N VAL A 104 -29.62 28.75 -4.54
CA VAL A 104 -30.18 30.03 -4.10
C VAL A 104 -31.62 30.17 -4.57
N LYS A 105 -32.54 30.31 -3.61
CA LYS A 105 -33.93 30.68 -3.90
C LYS A 105 -34.05 32.20 -3.90
N VAL A 106 -34.53 32.75 -5.00
CA VAL A 106 -34.75 34.20 -5.16
C VAL A 106 -36.25 34.48 -5.29
N SER A 107 -36.75 35.44 -4.52
CA SER A 107 -38.14 35.91 -4.55
C SER A 107 -38.16 37.43 -4.66
N LEU A 108 -38.95 37.96 -5.60
CA LEU A 108 -39.15 39.39 -5.78
C LEU A 108 -40.57 39.76 -5.34
N ALA A 109 -40.69 40.61 -4.33
CA ALA A 109 -41.95 41.18 -3.89
C ALA A 109 -42.08 42.63 -4.38
N THR A 110 -43.29 43.00 -4.79
CA THR A 110 -43.62 44.33 -5.28
C THR A 110 -45.07 44.68 -4.96
N ALA A 111 -45.43 45.96 -5.04
CA ALA A 111 -46.80 46.42 -4.87
C ALA A 111 -47.71 45.82 -5.95
N LYS A 112 -48.91 45.36 -5.56
CA LYS A 112 -49.88 44.75 -6.50
C LYS A 112 -50.40 45.73 -7.55
N SER A 113 -50.36 47.03 -7.25
CA SER A 113 -50.79 48.10 -8.12
C SER A 113 -49.97 49.34 -7.80
N VAL A 114 -49.49 50.03 -8.82
CA VAL A 114 -48.78 51.31 -8.71
C VAL A 114 -49.35 52.27 -9.75
N ALA A 115 -49.53 53.54 -9.39
CA ALA A 115 -49.96 54.56 -10.33
C ALA A 115 -48.78 55.06 -11.18
N SER A 116 -49.04 55.55 -12.38
CA SER A 116 -47.99 56.14 -13.22
C SER A 116 -47.38 57.37 -12.53
N GLY A 117 -46.05 57.39 -12.39
CA GLY A 117 -45.31 58.45 -11.72
C GLY A 117 -45.13 58.28 -10.21
N GLU A 118 -45.61 57.19 -9.62
CA GLU A 118 -45.39 56.86 -8.21
C GLU A 118 -44.09 56.06 -8.01
N GLU A 119 -43.44 56.21 -6.85
CA GLU A 119 -42.25 55.42 -6.48
C GLU A 119 -42.61 53.93 -6.35
N LEU A 120 -41.94 53.07 -7.13
CA LEU A 120 -42.07 51.62 -7.02
C LEU A 120 -41.01 51.04 -6.08
N GLY A 121 -41.46 50.51 -4.93
CA GLY A 121 -40.61 49.72 -4.04
C GLY A 121 -40.50 48.27 -4.49
N LEU A 122 -39.27 47.77 -4.68
CA LEU A 122 -38.98 46.38 -4.95
C LEU A 122 -38.23 45.76 -3.78
N GLU A 123 -38.69 44.62 -3.30
CA GLU A 123 -38.04 43.85 -2.23
C GLU A 123 -37.53 42.53 -2.79
N LEU A 124 -36.21 42.37 -2.82
CA LEU A 124 -35.54 41.15 -3.27
C LEU A 124 -35.11 40.32 -2.07
N THR A 125 -35.68 39.13 -1.94
CA THR A 125 -35.32 38.16 -0.90
C THR A 125 -34.56 37.00 -1.52
N TYR A 126 -33.39 36.70 -0.96
CA TYR A 126 -32.59 35.54 -1.35
C TYR A 126 -32.38 34.61 -0.15
N GLU A 127 -32.42 33.31 -0.40
CA GLU A 127 -32.23 32.28 0.62
C GLU A 127 -31.23 31.25 0.09
N ASN A 128 -30.15 31.01 0.84
CA ASN A 128 -29.22 29.93 0.56
C ASN A 128 -29.81 28.62 1.08
N ILE A 129 -30.17 27.71 0.16
CA ILE A 129 -30.74 26.41 0.52
C ILE A 129 -29.68 25.29 0.50
N ASP A 130 -28.43 25.63 0.22
CA ASP A 130 -27.32 24.68 0.12
C ASP A 130 -26.52 24.55 1.43
N GLN A 131 -25.74 23.48 1.52
CA GLN A 131 -24.82 23.21 2.63
C GLN A 131 -23.55 24.05 2.56
N VAL A 132 -23.28 24.68 1.41
CA VAL A 132 -22.11 25.54 1.18
C VAL A 132 -22.51 27.01 1.38
N PRO A 133 -21.75 27.80 2.17
CA PRO A 133 -22.05 29.22 2.34
C PRO A 133 -21.82 30.01 1.05
N LEU A 134 -22.77 30.85 0.68
CA LEU A 134 -22.61 31.82 -0.41
C LEU A 134 -21.51 32.83 -0.08
N LYS A 135 -20.65 33.11 -1.04
CA LYS A 135 -19.60 34.13 -0.96
C LYS A 135 -19.77 35.08 -2.14
N GLU A 136 -19.63 36.37 -1.89
CA GLU A 136 -19.59 37.43 -2.91
C GLU A 136 -20.79 37.39 -3.87
N ILE A 137 -21.98 37.68 -3.33
CA ILE A 137 -23.22 37.73 -4.11
C ILE A 137 -23.25 39.02 -4.93
N GLU A 138 -23.33 38.90 -6.25
CA GLU A 138 -23.59 39.99 -7.17
C GLU A 138 -25.04 39.91 -7.68
N VAL A 139 -25.73 41.05 -7.69
CA VAL A 139 -27.13 41.16 -8.14
C VAL A 139 -27.16 42.12 -9.33
N ILE A 140 -27.55 41.59 -10.49
CA ILE A 140 -27.76 42.38 -11.71
C ILE A 140 -29.26 42.59 -11.86
N PHE A 141 -29.68 43.86 -11.84
CA PHE A 141 -31.08 44.22 -12.00
C PHE A 141 -31.24 45.10 -13.24
N GLU A 142 -31.98 44.61 -14.23
CA GLU A 142 -32.26 45.33 -15.47
C GLU A 142 -33.63 46.01 -15.39
N TYR A 143 -33.63 47.34 -15.43
CA TYR A 143 -34.87 48.12 -15.39
C TYR A 143 -35.49 48.20 -16.79
N PRO A 144 -36.82 48.01 -16.92
CA PRO A 144 -37.52 48.26 -18.18
C PRO A 144 -37.45 49.73 -18.60
N GLU A 145 -37.74 50.00 -19.87
CA GLU A 145 -37.80 51.39 -20.36
C GLU A 145 -38.83 52.23 -19.59
N GLY A 146 -38.46 53.48 -19.28
CA GLY A 146 -39.31 54.42 -18.53
C GLY A 146 -39.17 54.34 -17.01
N PHE A 147 -38.35 53.44 -16.47
CA PHE A 147 -38.00 53.39 -15.06
C PHE A 147 -36.73 54.17 -14.77
N PHE A 148 -36.70 54.85 -13.63
CA PHE A 148 -35.52 55.55 -13.12
C PHE A 148 -35.14 54.98 -11.76
N PHE A 149 -33.85 54.76 -11.57
CA PHE A 149 -33.31 54.33 -10.28
C PHE A 149 -33.28 55.52 -9.31
N GLU A 150 -33.96 55.37 -8.16
CA GLU A 150 -33.97 56.38 -7.11
C GLU A 150 -32.94 56.04 -6.00
N ARG A 151 -33.08 54.85 -5.40
CA ARG A 151 -32.23 54.38 -4.29
C ARG A 151 -32.25 52.87 -4.11
N SER A 152 -31.19 52.33 -3.51
CA SER A 152 -31.10 50.94 -3.02
C SER A 152 -30.35 50.88 -1.69
N ASN A 153 -30.60 49.83 -0.92
CA ASN A 153 -29.82 49.49 0.26
C ASN A 153 -28.46 48.83 -0.08
N LEU A 154 -28.40 48.11 -1.19
CA LEU A 154 -27.17 47.57 -1.77
C LEU A 154 -26.45 48.68 -2.53
N LYS A 155 -25.13 48.77 -2.36
CA LYS A 155 -24.32 49.73 -3.11
C LYS A 155 -24.27 49.31 -4.58
N PRO A 156 -24.73 50.14 -5.54
CA PRO A 156 -24.58 49.84 -6.95
C PRO A 156 -23.10 49.81 -7.32
N THR A 157 -22.71 48.81 -8.10
CA THR A 157 -21.38 48.75 -8.71
C THR A 157 -21.62 48.83 -10.20
N GLY A 158 -21.40 50.03 -10.77
CA GLY A 158 -21.60 50.33 -12.19
C GLY A 158 -20.28 50.42 -12.93
#